data_AF-A0A1G7NTJ7-F1
#
_entry.id   AF-A0A1G7NTJ7-F1
#
_cell.length_a   1.000
_cell.length_b   1.000
_cell.length_c   1.000
_cell.angle_alpha   90.00
_cell.angle_beta   90.00
_cell.angle_gamma   90.00
#
_symmetry.space_group_name_H-M   'P 1'
#
loop_
_entity.id
_entity.type
_entity.pdbx_description
1 polymer ?
#
loop_
_entity_poly.entity_id
_entity_poly.type
_entity_poly.pdbx_seq_one_letter_code
_entity_poly.pdbx_strand_id
1 'polypeptide(L)'
;MSASRKCEPELWNTKAGHMIGTKEDAKTLNSYLDKMKAGVTAAHTSLCLEDAEISAESVKCKYLGKAEKMHTIMEAIKIHNTNMAALVEKEDYAEGTFNRAKIFLESCKLL
;
A
#
# COMPACT_ATOMS: atom_id res chain seq x y z
N MET A 1 4.70 0.79 6.39
CA MET A 1 4.07 2.05 6.85
C MET A 1 5.16 2.93 7.42
N SER A 2 5.09 4.25 7.23
CA SER A 2 6.03 5.18 7.86
C SER A 2 5.31 5.94 8.96
N ALA A 3 5.97 6.15 10.10
CA ALA A 3 5.45 6.91 11.22
C ALA A 3 5.45 8.43 10.99
N SER A 4 6.05 8.91 9.88
CA SER A 4 6.23 10.34 9.56
C SER A 4 6.76 11.18 10.72
N ARG A 5 7.49 10.56 11.66
CA ARG A 5 8.13 11.20 12.81
C ARG A 5 9.64 10.98 12.69
N LYS A 6 10.40 11.99 13.12
CA LYS A 6 11.87 12.00 13.08
C LYS A 6 12.41 11.90 14.51
N CYS A 7 13.53 11.19 14.64
CA CYS A 7 14.19 10.94 15.92
C CYS A 7 15.70 11.01 15.70
N GLU A 8 16.44 11.49 16.69
CA GLU A 8 17.89 11.41 16.64
C GLU A 8 18.36 9.95 16.77
N PRO A 9 19.30 9.48 15.91
CA PRO A 9 19.74 8.09 15.92
C PRO A 9 20.34 7.66 17.26
N GLU A 10 21.02 8.57 17.96
CA GLU A 10 21.69 8.31 19.24
C GLU A 10 20.70 7.98 20.37
N LEU A 11 19.48 8.54 20.27
CA LEU A 11 18.41 8.29 21.22
C LEU A 11 17.55 7.09 20.80
N TRP A 12 17.82 6.43 19.69
CA TRP A 12 17.00 5.30 19.22
C TRP A 12 17.55 3.96 19.69
N ASN A 13 16.72 3.16 20.37
CA ASN A 13 17.07 1.78 20.70
C ASN A 13 16.51 0.83 19.63
N THR A 14 17.37 0.34 18.75
CA THR A 14 16.99 -0.60 17.69
C THR A 14 16.47 -1.94 18.23
N LYS A 15 16.94 -2.40 19.40
CA LYS A 15 16.49 -3.67 20.01
C LYS A 15 15.09 -3.54 20.62
N ALA A 16 14.83 -2.43 21.31
CA ALA A 16 13.52 -2.18 21.90
C ALA A 16 12.51 -1.59 20.90
N GLY A 17 12.99 -1.03 19.79
CA GLY A 17 12.18 -0.30 18.81
C GLY A 17 11.53 0.95 19.39
N HIS A 18 12.19 1.58 20.38
CA HIS A 18 11.74 2.75 21.13
C HIS A 18 12.87 3.77 21.27
N MET A 19 12.50 5.04 21.48
CA MET A 19 13.45 6.07 21.85
C MET A 19 13.83 5.93 23.34
N ILE A 20 15.13 5.98 23.61
CA ILE A 20 15.77 6.04 24.91
C ILE A 20 15.63 7.46 25.46
N GLY A 21 15.11 7.57 26.68
CA GLY A 21 15.01 8.82 27.40
C GLY A 21 13.68 8.97 28.13
N THR A 22 13.71 9.73 29.22
CA THR A 22 12.55 10.04 30.07
C THR A 22 11.87 11.36 29.69
N LYS A 23 12.40 12.09 28.70
CA LYS A 23 11.81 13.33 28.19
C LYS A 23 10.40 13.09 27.63
N GLU A 24 9.53 14.09 27.75
CA GLU A 24 8.16 14.02 27.26
C GLU A 24 8.07 13.71 25.76
N ASP A 25 9.03 14.18 24.96
CA ASP A 25 9.13 13.84 23.53
C ASP A 25 9.32 12.33 23.29
N ALA A 26 10.20 11.69 24.08
CA ALA A 26 10.45 10.26 24.00
C ALA A 26 9.22 9.45 24.43
N LYS A 27 8.54 9.86 25.50
CA LYS A 27 7.28 9.23 25.94
C LYS A 27 6.19 9.36 24.87
N THR A 28 6.04 10.54 24.29
CA THR A 28 5.00 10.81 23.28
C THR A 28 5.25 9.99 22.02
N LEU A 29 6.50 9.92 21.56
CA LEU A 29 6.89 9.08 20.43
C LEU A 29 6.66 7.59 20.72
N ASN A 30 7.14 7.09 21.86
CA ASN A 30 6.99 5.68 22.22
C ASN A 30 5.51 5.31 22.35
N SER A 31 4.69 6.14 22.99
CA SER A 31 3.24 5.95 23.06
C SER A 31 2.59 5.88 21.67
N TYR A 32 3.03 6.72 20.73
CA TYR A 32 2.54 6.67 19.36
C TYR A 32 2.96 5.38 18.64
N LEU A 33 4.20 4.93 18.81
CA LEU A 33 4.69 3.68 18.24
C LEU A 33 3.97 2.47 18.84
N ASP A 34 3.73 2.46 20.14
CA ASP A 34 2.97 1.42 20.84
C ASP A 34 1.53 1.35 20.36
N LYS A 35 0.86 2.51 20.19
CA LYS A 35 -0.48 2.58 19.59
C LYS A 35 -0.50 2.00 18.18
N MET A 36 0.50 2.32 17.37
CA MET A 36 0.61 1.79 16.01
C MET A 36 0.83 0.27 16.01
N LYS A 37 1.74 -0.24 16.84
CA LYS A 37 1.97 -1.68 17.02
C LYS A 37 0.68 -2.38 17.47
N ALA A 38 0.01 -1.84 18.50
CA ALA A 38 -1.24 -2.39 19.01
C ALA A 38 -2.33 -2.45 17.94
N GLY A 39 -2.48 -1.41 17.11
CA GLY A 39 -3.44 -1.40 16.03
C GLY A 39 -3.13 -2.42 14.92
N VAL A 40 -1.85 -2.61 14.58
CA VAL A 40 -1.44 -3.65 13.61
C VAL A 40 -1.71 -5.05 14.17
N THR A 41 -1.36 -5.29 15.44
CA THR A 41 -1.66 -6.56 16.11
C THR A 41 -3.16 -6.81 16.17
N ALA A 42 -3.97 -5.80 16.48
CA ALA A 42 -5.42 -5.90 16.49
C ALA A 42 -5.98 -6.27 15.10
N ALA A 43 -5.49 -5.61 14.04
CA ALA A 43 -5.87 -5.93 12.67
C ALA A 43 -5.51 -7.38 12.28
N HIS A 44 -4.33 -7.84 12.67
CA HIS A 44 -3.91 -9.22 12.47
C HIS A 44 -4.82 -10.20 13.23
N THR A 45 -5.12 -9.94 14.52
CA THR A 45 -6.02 -10.81 15.30
C THR A 45 -7.42 -10.84 14.72
N SER A 46 -7.95 -9.73 14.20
CA SER A 46 -9.25 -9.72 13.52
C SER A 46 -9.24 -10.57 12.26
N LEU A 47 -8.17 -10.50 11.45
CA LEU A 47 -8.03 -11.36 10.27
C LEU A 47 -7.94 -12.85 10.63
N CYS A 48 -7.24 -13.19 11.72
CA CYS A 48 -7.23 -14.57 12.23
C CYS A 48 -8.62 -15.05 12.66
N LEU A 49 -9.42 -14.19 13.30
CA LEU A 49 -10.78 -14.54 13.75
C LEU A 49 -11.78 -14.63 12.58
N GLU A 50 -11.54 -13.88 11.51
CA GLU A 50 -12.35 -13.88 10.29
C GLU A 50 -11.98 -15.06 9.34
N ASP A 51 -11.01 -15.91 9.70
CA ASP A 51 -10.41 -16.95 8.84
C ASP A 51 -10.05 -16.42 7.42
N ALA A 52 -9.67 -15.14 7.37
CA ALA A 52 -9.31 -14.46 6.14
C ALA A 52 -7.83 -14.71 5.79
N GLU A 53 -7.45 -14.48 4.53
CA GLU A 53 -6.05 -14.60 4.11
C GLU A 53 -5.17 -13.59 4.87
N ILE A 54 -4.18 -14.11 5.59
CA ILE A 54 -3.24 -13.29 6.36
C ILE A 54 -2.04 -12.97 5.48
N SER A 55 -2.02 -11.77 4.92
CA SER A 55 -0.93 -11.22 4.14
C SER A 55 -0.52 -9.85 4.71
N ALA A 56 0.69 -9.38 4.39
CA ALA A 56 1.12 -8.05 4.81
C ALA A 56 0.22 -6.94 4.24
N GLU A 57 -0.37 -7.17 3.06
CA GLU A 57 -1.33 -6.25 2.47
C GLU A 57 -2.69 -6.31 3.16
N SER A 58 -3.22 -7.50 3.48
CA SER A 58 -4.52 -7.62 4.14
C SER A 58 -4.51 -6.99 5.54
N VAL A 59 -3.44 -7.20 6.32
CA VAL A 59 -3.23 -6.55 7.63
C VAL A 59 -3.16 -5.03 7.48
N LYS A 60 -2.42 -4.53 6.48
CA LYS A 60 -2.30 -3.09 6.20
C LYS A 60 -3.65 -2.48 5.77
N CYS A 61 -4.40 -3.17 4.94
CA CYS A 61 -5.72 -2.77 4.49
C CYS A 61 -6.71 -2.68 5.67
N LYS A 62 -6.78 -3.72 6.50
CA LYS A 62 -7.58 -3.71 7.74
C LYS A 62 -7.18 -2.60 8.69
N TYR A 63 -5.88 -2.43 8.96
CA TYR A 63 -5.39 -1.36 9.84
C TYR A 63 -5.76 0.05 9.33
N LEU A 64 -5.71 0.28 8.01
CA LEU A 64 -6.04 1.57 7.40
C LEU A 64 -7.55 1.75 7.15
N GLY A 65 -8.39 0.76 7.46
CA GLY A 65 -9.82 0.76 7.11
C GLY A 65 -10.06 0.81 5.60
N LYS A 66 -9.07 0.41 4.80
CA LYS A 66 -9.19 0.36 3.34
C LYS A 66 -9.59 -1.06 2.96
N ALA A 67 -10.61 -1.20 2.11
CA ALA A 67 -10.84 -2.46 1.43
C ALA A 67 -9.55 -2.83 0.66
N GLU A 68 -9.17 -4.09 0.73
CA GLU A 68 -8.12 -4.63 -0.12
C GLU A 68 -8.50 -4.31 -1.56
N LYS A 69 -7.72 -3.45 -2.21
CA LYS A 69 -7.97 -3.09 -3.60
C LYS A 69 -7.56 -4.30 -4.43
N MET A 70 -8.49 -5.23 -4.60
CA MET A 70 -8.34 -6.31 -5.56
C MET A 70 -8.34 -5.67 -6.96
N HIS A 71 -7.15 -5.44 -7.48
CA HIS A 71 -6.99 -5.02 -8.86
C HIS A 71 -7.27 -6.20 -9.76
N THR A 72 -8.39 -6.13 -10.47
CA THR A 72 -8.70 -7.15 -11.47
C THR A 72 -7.76 -7.01 -12.66
N ILE A 73 -7.51 -8.12 -13.37
CA ILE A 73 -6.73 -8.11 -14.62
C ILE A 73 -7.30 -7.06 -15.59
N MET A 74 -8.61 -6.90 -15.61
CA MET A 74 -9.31 -5.89 -16.42
C MET A 74 -8.93 -4.45 -16.05
N GLU A 75 -8.77 -4.14 -14.76
CA GLU A 75 -8.28 -2.82 -14.31
C GLU A 75 -6.83 -2.59 -14.73
N ALA A 76 -5.97 -3.61 -14.59
CA ALA A 76 -4.57 -3.50 -15.00
C ALA A 76 -4.44 -3.22 -16.51
N ILE A 77 -5.22 -3.90 -17.35
CA ILE A 77 -5.23 -3.67 -18.81
C ILE A 77 -5.78 -2.27 -19.13
N LYS A 78 -6.82 -1.79 -18.41
CA LYS A 78 -7.31 -0.41 -18.56
C LYS A 78 -6.24 0.62 -18.25
N ILE A 79 -5.53 0.47 -17.13
CA ILE A 79 -4.44 1.37 -16.73
C ILE A 79 -3.31 1.35 -17.76
N HIS A 80 -2.93 0.16 -18.23
CA HIS A 80 -1.92 0.01 -19.28
C HIS A 80 -2.33 0.75 -20.57
N ASN A 81 -3.59 0.61 -21.01
CA ASN A 81 -4.09 1.27 -22.20
C ASN A 81 -4.17 2.80 -22.05
N THR A 82 -4.58 3.32 -20.88
CA THR A 82 -4.55 4.77 -20.62
C THR A 82 -3.13 5.32 -20.63
N ASN A 83 -2.15 4.59 -20.09
CA ASN A 83 -0.76 5.01 -20.11
C ASN A 83 -0.19 4.98 -21.53
N MET A 84 -0.54 3.96 -22.33
CA MET A 84 -0.16 3.89 -23.74
C MET A 84 -0.78 5.02 -24.57
N ALA A 85 -2.06 5.37 -24.34
CA ALA A 85 -2.70 6.50 -25.02
C ALA A 85 -1.95 7.82 -24.76
N ALA A 86 -1.62 8.08 -23.49
CA ALA A 86 -0.91 9.29 -23.08
C ALA A 86 0.54 9.37 -23.63
N LEU A 87 1.14 8.23 -24.00
CA LEU A 87 2.46 8.18 -24.63
C LEU A 87 2.39 8.37 -26.16
N VAL A 88 1.31 7.94 -26.80
CA VAL A 88 1.05 8.20 -28.23
C VAL A 88 0.74 9.67 -28.47
N GLU A 89 0.01 10.34 -27.57
CA GLU A 89 -0.26 11.78 -27.64
C GLU A 89 1.01 12.64 -27.54
N LYS A 90 2.13 12.08 -27.06
CA LYS A 90 3.44 12.74 -26.96
C LYS A 90 4.37 12.46 -28.14
N GLU A 91 3.88 11.83 -29.22
CA GLU A 91 4.62 11.47 -30.45
C GLU A 91 5.80 10.48 -30.28
N ASP A 92 5.99 9.89 -29.09
CA ASP A 92 7.09 8.95 -28.80
C ASP A 92 6.76 7.47 -29.11
N TYR A 93 5.57 7.17 -29.66
CA TYR A 93 5.12 5.78 -29.87
C TYR A 93 4.28 5.58 -31.14
N ALA A 94 4.52 4.47 -31.84
CA ALA A 94 3.81 4.13 -33.07
C ALA A 94 2.34 3.76 -32.81
N GLU A 95 1.43 4.44 -33.52
CA GLU A 95 -0.04 4.32 -33.40
C GLU A 95 -0.56 2.88 -33.60
N GLY A 96 0.14 2.08 -34.41
CA GLY A 96 -0.18 0.67 -34.64
C GLY A 96 -0.11 -0.21 -33.38
N THR A 97 0.77 0.11 -32.42
CA THR A 97 0.90 -0.66 -31.17
C THR A 97 -0.25 -0.35 -30.20
N PHE A 98 -0.70 0.90 -30.17
CA PHE A 98 -1.85 1.32 -29.36
C PHE A 98 -3.17 0.71 -29.85
N ASN A 99 -3.38 0.67 -31.16
CA ASN A 99 -4.58 0.06 -31.74
C ASN A 99 -4.70 -1.43 -31.39
N ARG A 100 -3.60 -2.19 -31.35
CA ARG A 100 -3.62 -3.61 -30.92
C ARG A 100 -3.99 -3.77 -29.44
N ALA A 101 -3.45 -2.94 -28.56
CA ALA A 101 -3.78 -2.97 -27.14
C ALA A 101 -5.26 -2.58 -26.87
N LYS A 102 -5.81 -1.66 -27.67
CA LYS A 102 -7.23 -1.27 -27.62
C LYS A 102 -8.16 -2.41 -28.04
N ILE A 103 -7.86 -3.07 -29.16
CA ILE A 103 -8.63 -4.21 -29.67
C ILE A 103 -8.64 -5.36 -28.66
N PHE A 104 -7.50 -5.66 -28.03
CA PHE A 104 -7.42 -6.68 -26.99
C PHE A 104 -8.37 -6.38 -25.81
N LEU A 105 -8.41 -5.13 -25.33
CA LEU A 105 -9.29 -4.74 -24.24
C LEU A 105 -10.78 -4.81 -24.61
N GLU A 106 -11.15 -4.47 -25.85
CA GLU A 106 -12.52 -4.64 -26.35
C GLU A 106 -12.92 -6.13 -26.46
N SER A 107 -12.03 -6.99 -26.94
CA SER A 107 -12.29 -8.43 -27.00
C SER A 107 -12.50 -9.06 -25.61
N CYS A 108 -11.76 -8.61 -24.59
CA CYS A 108 -11.95 -9.08 -23.21
C CYS A 108 -13.22 -8.55 -22.53
N LYS A 109 -13.88 -7.50 -23.06
CA LYS A 109 -15.16 -6.98 -22.52
C LYS A 109 -16.39 -7.75 -23.02
N LEU A 110 -16.23 -8.54 -24.08
CA LEU A 110 -17.30 -9.31 -24.72
C LEU A 110 -17.41 -10.76 -24.20
N LEU A 111 -16.54 -11.12 -23.26
CA LEU A 111 -16.60 -12.35 -22.46
C LEU A 111 -17.18 -12.04 -21.08
#